data_AF-A0AA38PPP7-F1
#
_entry.id   AF-A0AA38PPP7-F1
#
_cell.length_a   1.000
_cell.length_b   1.000
_cell.length_c   1.000
_cell.angle_alpha   90.00
_cell.angle_beta   90.00
_cell.angle_gamma   90.00
#
_symmetry.space_group_name_H-M   'P 1'
#
loop_
_entity.id
_entity.type
_entity.pdbx_description
1 polymer ?
#
loop_
_entity_poly.entity_id
_entity_poly.type
_entity_poly.pdbx_seq_one_letter_code
_entity_poly.pdbx_strand_id
1 'polypeptide(L)'
;MSRDALMLTGCAGTFAEDESFEAGSLSLDDEKKALAKGLRAELTFEKLWAKVDWTFIDNTLPFLWIEVLLDYSKDVPEFDEYYTKLCQVFMETGTKRHVTPHKTRIFPLKSNGYNETTMTGLLSAIKDFFAQLAMVQLKNYLQFQENEFECMEILEPFLEIWHTVWTNLSRIYEAHWVGLTSSDPSSIGFGANTLKRRAPGNVKKVDYYVYMDLLDSQVDARVLNIWSNELEAKDLFADLGKWSKEGKLPSFEVLYEKAKTLHKKFSMPSAFRSATVCGEGYKEGSPWKAPKQSKTSAAFEKPGTSKKTGKEKKKQPEVEIKVLGDESLARSTRLIYDGMLSKLINHAI
;
A
#
# COMPACT_ATOMS: atom_id res chain seq x y z
N MET A 1 -2.11 -28.98 25.29
CA MET A 1 -3.11 -28.30 24.43
C MET A 1 -2.81 -26.82 24.48
N SER A 2 -2.17 -26.29 23.43
CA SER A 2 -1.92 -24.85 23.28
C SER A 2 -3.27 -24.16 23.12
N ARG A 3 -3.57 -23.13 23.92
CA ARG A 3 -4.75 -22.29 23.67
C ARG A 3 -4.50 -21.55 22.37
N ASP A 4 -5.20 -21.95 21.31
CA ASP A 4 -5.25 -21.18 20.08
C ASP A 4 -5.69 -19.76 20.46
N ALA A 5 -4.88 -18.77 20.12
CA ALA A 5 -5.25 -17.37 20.21
C ALA A 5 -6.33 -17.11 19.16
N LEU A 6 -7.57 -17.46 19.50
CA LEU A 6 -8.73 -17.04 18.74
C LEU A 6 -8.81 -15.52 18.85
N MET A 7 -8.66 -14.84 17.71
CA MET A 7 -8.93 -13.42 17.60
C MET A 7 -10.41 -13.21 17.98
N LEU A 8 -10.66 -12.77 19.21
CA LEU A 8 -11.98 -12.37 19.67
C LEU A 8 -12.32 -11.07 18.94
N THR A 9 -13.41 -11.06 18.19
CA THR A 9 -13.92 -9.84 17.56
C THR A 9 -14.34 -8.85 18.64
N GLY A 10 -13.92 -7.60 18.51
CA GLY A 10 -14.26 -6.53 19.44
C GLY A 10 -13.68 -5.21 18.97
N CYS A 11 -14.31 -4.11 19.36
CA CYS A 11 -13.84 -2.78 19.04
C CYS A 11 -13.12 -2.18 20.25
N ALA A 12 -11.99 -1.51 20.00
CA ALA A 12 -11.39 -0.56 20.92
C ALA A 12 -11.66 0.85 20.41
N GLY A 13 -11.90 1.78 21.33
CA GLY A 13 -12.16 3.17 21.00
C GLY A 13 -11.17 4.06 21.73
N THR A 14 -10.79 5.13 21.07
CA THR A 14 -9.93 6.17 21.65
C THR A 14 -10.54 7.51 21.29
N PHE A 15 -10.77 8.35 22.28
CA PHE A 15 -11.15 9.74 22.05
C PHE A 15 -9.89 10.59 22.08
N ALA A 16 -9.71 11.45 21.08
CA ALA A 16 -8.58 12.37 20.99
C ALA A 16 -9.12 13.79 20.84
N GLU A 17 -8.64 14.72 21.66
CA GLU A 17 -8.93 16.15 21.48
C GLU A 17 -8.08 16.69 20.32
N ASP A 18 -8.73 17.23 19.29
CA ASP A 18 -8.04 17.97 18.24
C ASP A 18 -7.99 19.46 18.62
N GLU A 19 -6.78 19.98 18.81
CA GLU A 19 -6.52 21.35 19.26
C GLU A 19 -6.29 22.32 18.08
N SER A 20 -6.31 21.83 16.82
CA SER A 20 -5.87 22.60 15.63
C SER A 20 -7.00 22.99 14.66
N PHE A 21 -8.26 22.96 15.10
CA PHE A 21 -9.40 23.27 14.24
C PHE A 21 -9.55 24.79 13.99
N GLU A 22 -9.48 25.20 12.73
CA GLU A 22 -9.93 26.53 12.31
C GLU A 22 -11.47 26.57 12.30
N ALA A 23 -12.06 27.65 12.80
CA ALA A 23 -13.51 27.82 12.79
C ALA A 23 -14.05 27.68 11.35
N GLY A 24 -15.02 26.78 11.16
CA GLY A 24 -15.62 26.50 9.84
C GLY A 24 -14.95 25.38 9.04
N SER A 25 -13.83 24.80 9.49
CA SER A 25 -13.20 23.68 8.77
C SER A 25 -14.00 22.36 8.83
N LEU A 26 -15.00 22.26 9.72
CA LEU A 26 -16.03 21.22 9.74
C LEU A 26 -17.39 21.71 9.23
N SER A 27 -17.46 22.88 8.57
CA SER A 27 -18.72 23.37 8.01
C SER A 27 -19.22 22.42 6.93
N LEU A 28 -20.47 21.99 7.08
CA LEU A 28 -21.14 21.13 6.11
C LEU A 28 -21.75 21.95 4.96
N ASP A 29 -21.65 23.28 4.98
CA ASP A 29 -22.32 24.15 4.01
C ASP A 29 -21.91 23.84 2.57
N ASP A 30 -20.61 23.64 2.34
CA ASP A 30 -20.09 23.39 1.00
C ASP A 30 -20.48 22.00 0.50
N GLU A 31 -20.53 21.00 1.39
CA GLU A 31 -21.05 19.69 1.08
C GLU A 31 -22.56 19.74 0.78
N LYS A 32 -23.36 20.36 1.64
CA LYS A 32 -24.81 20.53 1.46
C LYS A 32 -25.11 21.25 0.15
N LYS A 33 -24.37 22.32 -0.17
CA LYS A 33 -24.46 23.03 -1.47
C LYS A 33 -24.10 22.12 -2.65
N ALA A 34 -23.05 21.30 -2.52
CA ALA A 34 -22.64 20.37 -3.57
C ALA A 34 -23.67 19.24 -3.79
N LEU A 35 -24.26 18.72 -2.71
CA LEU A 35 -25.33 17.72 -2.73
C LEU A 35 -26.62 18.29 -3.36
N ALA A 36 -27.02 19.49 -2.96
CA ALA A 36 -28.18 20.19 -3.54
C ALA A 36 -28.02 20.42 -5.06
N LYS A 37 -26.79 20.65 -5.52
CA LYS A 37 -26.44 20.76 -6.94
C LYS A 37 -26.36 19.40 -7.66
N GLY A 38 -26.45 18.28 -6.96
CA GLY A 38 -26.35 16.94 -7.54
C GLY A 38 -24.96 16.59 -8.09
N LEU A 39 -23.90 17.28 -7.65
CA LEU A 39 -22.55 17.13 -8.23
C LEU A 39 -21.98 15.70 -8.12
N ARG A 40 -22.48 14.90 -7.16
CA ARG A 40 -22.11 13.49 -7.01
C ARG A 40 -22.49 12.67 -8.26
N ALA A 41 -23.59 12.99 -8.92
CA ALA A 41 -24.01 12.31 -10.14
C ALA A 41 -23.07 12.60 -11.31
N GLU A 42 -22.34 13.72 -11.26
CA GLU A 42 -21.39 14.11 -12.30
C GLU A 42 -19.96 13.60 -12.05
N LEU A 43 -19.72 12.89 -10.95
CA LEU A 43 -18.40 12.39 -10.58
C LEU A 43 -18.04 11.20 -11.47
N THR A 44 -17.09 11.40 -12.39
CA THR A 44 -16.56 10.35 -13.26
C THR A 44 -15.20 9.85 -12.79
N PHE A 45 -14.75 8.72 -13.32
CA PHE A 45 -13.39 8.22 -13.08
C PHE A 45 -12.34 9.24 -13.49
N GLU A 46 -12.50 9.91 -14.63
CA GLU A 46 -11.55 10.88 -15.17
C GLU A 46 -11.43 12.10 -14.24
N LYS A 47 -12.54 12.56 -13.66
CA LYS A 47 -12.53 13.64 -12.67
C LYS A 47 -11.80 13.23 -11.39
N LEU A 48 -12.01 12.00 -10.92
CA LEU A 48 -11.29 11.46 -9.76
C LEU A 48 -9.81 11.28 -10.06
N TRP A 49 -9.48 10.74 -11.24
CA TRP A 49 -8.12 10.55 -11.70
C TRP A 49 -7.37 11.87 -11.85
N ALA A 50 -8.02 12.91 -12.37
CA ALA A 50 -7.45 14.25 -12.49
C ALA A 50 -7.28 14.96 -11.14
N LYS A 51 -8.01 14.54 -10.10
CA LYS A 51 -7.82 15.03 -8.72
C LYS A 51 -6.61 14.40 -8.03
N VAL A 52 -6.09 13.29 -8.54
CA VAL A 52 -4.85 12.71 -8.03
C VAL A 52 -3.69 13.61 -8.46
N ASP A 53 -2.90 14.00 -7.48
CA ASP A 53 -1.69 14.79 -7.70
C ASP A 53 -0.55 13.87 -8.14
N TRP A 54 -0.55 13.57 -9.44
CA TRP A 54 0.45 12.73 -10.09
C TRP A 54 1.85 13.34 -10.00
N THR A 55 1.95 14.67 -10.05
CA THR A 55 3.23 15.38 -9.92
C THR A 55 3.89 15.07 -8.58
N PHE A 56 3.13 15.10 -7.48
CA PHE A 56 3.66 14.71 -6.17
C PHE A 56 4.11 13.24 -6.16
N ILE A 57 3.29 12.32 -6.69
CA ILE A 57 3.62 10.89 -6.71
C ILE A 57 4.91 10.65 -7.52
N ASP A 58 5.02 11.24 -8.70
CA ASP A 58 6.16 11.09 -9.62
C ASP A 58 7.44 11.71 -9.06
N ASN A 59 7.33 12.76 -8.23
CA ASN A 59 8.46 13.37 -7.54
C ASN A 59 8.87 12.60 -6.29
N THR A 60 7.93 11.93 -5.60
CA THR A 60 8.17 11.30 -4.29
C THR A 60 8.60 9.84 -4.40
N LEU A 61 8.03 9.08 -5.34
CA LEU A 61 8.37 7.66 -5.52
C LEU A 61 9.87 7.39 -5.82
N PRO A 62 10.61 8.25 -6.54
CA PRO A 62 12.06 8.11 -6.68
C PRO A 62 12.83 8.07 -5.35
N PHE A 63 12.32 8.70 -4.27
CA PHE A 63 12.96 8.62 -2.97
C PHE A 63 12.94 7.21 -2.40
N LEU A 64 11.82 6.49 -2.55
CA LEU A 64 11.71 5.11 -2.10
C LEU A 64 12.67 4.17 -2.83
N TRP A 65 13.03 4.48 -4.09
CA TRP A 65 14.06 3.73 -4.82
C TRP A 65 15.43 3.86 -4.17
N ILE A 66 15.80 5.07 -3.73
CA ILE A 66 17.05 5.30 -3.00
C ILE A 66 16.96 4.65 -1.62
N GLU A 67 15.86 4.87 -0.91
CA GLU A 67 15.66 4.33 0.44
C GLU A 67 15.92 2.83 0.49
N VAL A 68 15.33 2.06 -0.43
CA VAL A 68 15.56 0.62 -0.55
C VAL A 68 17.04 0.29 -0.77
N LEU A 69 17.75 1.06 -1.61
CA LEU A 69 19.19 0.85 -1.81
C LEU A 69 19.98 1.10 -0.53
N LEU A 70 19.66 2.15 0.22
CA LEU A 70 20.35 2.53 1.46
C LEU A 70 20.04 1.55 2.60
N ASP A 71 18.77 1.16 2.78
CA ASP A 71 18.32 0.28 3.85
C ASP A 71 18.99 -1.09 3.82
N TYR A 72 19.31 -1.60 2.64
CA TYR A 72 19.97 -2.89 2.46
C TYR A 72 21.50 -2.79 2.35
N SER A 73 22.06 -1.59 2.36
CA SER A 73 23.50 -1.34 2.19
C SER A 73 24.13 -0.66 3.41
N LYS A 74 23.67 -1.02 4.61
CA LYS A 74 24.09 -0.38 5.89
C LYS A 74 25.57 -0.51 6.22
N ASP A 75 26.28 -1.43 5.57
CA ASP A 75 27.73 -1.61 5.77
C ASP A 75 28.58 -0.54 5.06
N VAL A 76 27.97 0.38 4.31
CA VAL A 76 28.62 1.49 3.60
C VAL A 76 28.50 2.78 4.43
N PRO A 77 29.55 3.26 5.13
CA PRO A 77 29.44 4.40 6.03
C PRO A 77 29.02 5.71 5.36
N GLU A 78 29.39 5.91 4.09
CA GLU A 78 29.00 7.10 3.31
C GLU A 78 27.48 7.22 3.13
N PHE A 79 26.75 6.10 3.27
CA PHE A 79 25.30 6.10 3.13
C PHE A 79 24.56 6.73 4.32
N ASP A 80 25.21 6.94 5.47
CA ASP A 80 24.62 7.70 6.58
C ASP A 80 24.36 9.17 6.20
N GLU A 81 25.30 9.77 5.46
CA GLU A 81 25.12 11.11 4.90
C GLU A 81 24.02 11.12 3.83
N TYR A 82 23.91 10.06 3.03
CA TYR A 82 22.90 9.96 1.98
C TYR A 82 21.52 9.80 2.58
N TYR A 83 21.39 9.05 3.68
CA TYR A 83 20.14 8.93 4.42
C TYR A 83 19.72 10.29 5.00
N THR A 84 20.66 11.05 5.57
CA THR A 84 20.40 12.41 6.07
C THR A 84 19.88 13.33 4.95
N LYS A 85 20.52 13.31 3.78
CA LYS A 85 20.09 14.06 2.59
C LYS A 85 18.72 13.59 2.09
N LEU A 86 18.49 12.28 2.05
CA LEU A 86 17.21 11.70 1.65
C LEU A 86 16.09 12.19 2.57
N CYS A 87 16.28 12.11 3.89
CA CYS A 87 15.30 12.62 4.85
C CYS A 87 15.05 14.12 4.66
N GLN A 88 16.09 14.93 4.45
CA GLN A 88 15.93 16.36 4.21
C GLN A 88 15.09 16.63 2.95
N VAL A 89 15.46 16.02 1.82
CA VAL A 89 14.74 16.22 0.55
C VAL A 89 13.32 15.67 0.63
N PHE A 90 13.10 14.55 1.31
CA PHE A 90 11.77 13.99 1.53
C PHE A 90 10.90 14.91 2.38
N MET A 91 11.46 15.53 3.42
CA MET A 91 10.74 16.53 4.21
C MET A 91 10.40 17.79 3.40
N GLU A 92 11.32 18.26 2.55
CA GLU A 92 11.12 19.47 1.73
C GLU A 92 10.15 19.26 0.56
N THR A 93 10.14 18.08 -0.05
CA THR A 93 9.44 17.85 -1.34
C THR A 93 8.40 16.72 -1.29
N GLY A 94 8.61 15.73 -0.41
CA GLY A 94 7.75 14.57 -0.22
C GLY A 94 6.64 14.77 0.82
N THR A 95 6.54 15.97 1.43
CA THR A 95 5.52 16.27 2.43
C THR A 95 4.48 17.24 1.87
N LYS A 96 3.22 16.81 1.77
CA LYS A 96 2.11 17.69 1.33
C LYS A 96 1.57 18.60 2.42
N ARG A 97 1.55 18.11 3.64
CA ARG A 97 1.00 18.80 4.81
C ARG A 97 1.94 18.53 5.97
N HIS A 98 2.62 19.59 6.42
CA HIS A 98 3.33 19.55 7.68
C HIS A 98 2.32 19.78 8.79
N VAL A 99 2.04 18.75 9.57
CA VAL A 99 1.35 18.91 10.83
C VAL A 99 2.40 19.32 11.85
N THR A 100 2.25 20.50 12.46
CA THR A 100 3.14 20.92 13.54
C THR A 100 3.05 19.90 14.66
N PRO A 101 4.17 19.29 15.10
CA PRO A 101 4.15 18.32 16.17
C PRO A 101 3.54 18.93 17.43
N HIS A 102 2.47 18.33 17.93
CA HIS A 102 1.84 18.70 19.18
C HIS A 102 1.42 17.43 19.92
N LYS A 103 1.27 17.54 21.24
CA LYS A 103 0.86 16.42 22.06
C LYS A 103 -0.67 16.36 22.10
N THR A 104 -1.26 15.48 21.29
CA THR A 104 -2.70 15.20 21.34
C THR A 104 -3.07 14.58 22.68
N ARG A 105 -4.16 15.06 23.29
CA ARG A 105 -4.71 14.46 24.51
C ARG A 105 -5.56 13.27 24.14
N ILE A 106 -5.18 12.11 24.68
CA ILE A 106 -5.78 10.83 24.33
C ILE A 106 -6.50 10.26 25.55
N PHE A 107 -7.76 9.89 25.36
CA PHE A 107 -8.63 9.30 26.37
C PHE A 107 -9.05 7.91 25.90
N PRO A 108 -8.52 6.83 26.52
CA PRO A 108 -8.90 5.49 26.15
C PRO A 108 -10.37 5.22 26.51
N LEU A 109 -11.15 4.70 25.57
CA LEU A 109 -12.51 4.23 25.80
C LEU A 109 -12.50 2.74 26.16
N LYS A 110 -13.51 2.29 26.88
CA LYS A 110 -13.66 0.88 27.24
C LYS A 110 -14.02 0.09 25.98
N SER A 111 -13.28 -0.99 25.73
CA SER A 111 -13.54 -1.90 24.61
C SER A 111 -14.92 -2.57 24.69
N ASN A 112 -15.49 -2.94 23.55
CA ASN A 112 -16.71 -3.74 23.46
C ASN A 112 -16.55 -4.95 22.53
N GLY A 113 -17.44 -5.93 22.66
CA GLY A 113 -17.38 -7.20 21.92
C GLY A 113 -18.14 -7.21 20.59
N TYR A 114 -18.43 -6.04 20.01
CA TYR A 114 -19.15 -5.96 18.73
C TYR A 114 -18.23 -6.29 17.56
N ASN A 115 -18.82 -6.82 16.48
CA ASN A 115 -18.09 -7.20 15.27
C ASN A 115 -18.08 -6.03 14.26
N GLU A 116 -16.94 -5.36 14.14
CA GLU A 116 -16.72 -4.21 13.24
C GLU A 116 -16.90 -4.56 11.75
N THR A 117 -16.77 -5.85 11.40
CA THR A 117 -16.91 -6.30 10.00
C THR A 117 -18.36 -6.30 9.49
N THR A 118 -19.33 -6.06 10.38
CA THR A 118 -20.75 -5.95 10.05
C THR A 118 -21.23 -4.52 10.29
N MET A 119 -22.01 -3.95 9.36
CA MET A 119 -22.53 -2.58 9.51
C MET A 119 -23.34 -2.40 10.81
N THR A 120 -24.12 -3.42 11.19
CA THR A 120 -24.89 -3.42 12.43
C THR A 120 -24.01 -3.51 13.67
N GLY A 121 -22.95 -4.32 13.64
CA GLY A 121 -21.97 -4.43 14.72
C GLY A 121 -21.16 -3.15 14.89
N LEU A 122 -20.68 -2.57 13.80
CA LEU A 122 -19.98 -1.27 13.81
C LEU A 122 -20.87 -0.15 14.35
N LEU A 123 -22.12 -0.04 13.89
CA LEU A 123 -23.07 0.93 14.41
C LEU A 123 -23.32 0.74 15.92
N SER A 124 -23.37 -0.51 16.39
CA SER A 124 -23.55 -0.82 17.81
C SER A 124 -22.31 -0.44 18.63
N ALA A 125 -21.10 -0.70 18.10
CA ALA A 125 -19.84 -0.29 18.71
C ALA A 125 -19.73 1.23 18.83
N ILE A 126 -20.07 1.95 17.77
CA ILE A 126 -20.08 3.43 17.75
C ILE A 126 -21.07 3.96 18.79
N LYS A 127 -22.28 3.39 18.86
CA LYS A 127 -23.26 3.76 19.88
C LYS A 127 -22.75 3.49 21.29
N ASP A 128 -22.07 2.38 21.52
CA ASP A 128 -21.50 2.07 22.83
C ASP A 128 -20.37 3.04 23.22
N PHE A 129 -19.43 3.33 22.31
CA PHE A 129 -18.40 4.34 22.56
C PHE A 129 -18.98 5.72 22.82
N PHE A 130 -19.98 6.14 22.04
CA PHE A 130 -20.69 7.38 22.30
C PHE A 130 -21.47 7.34 23.60
N ALA A 131 -22.04 6.20 24.01
CA ALA A 131 -22.73 6.08 25.29
C ALA A 131 -21.75 6.21 26.47
N GLN A 132 -20.53 5.70 26.34
CA GLN A 132 -19.46 5.92 27.32
C GLN A 132 -19.07 7.40 27.43
N LEU A 133 -19.18 8.14 26.33
CA LEU A 133 -19.03 9.60 26.28
C LEU A 133 -20.33 10.37 26.60
N ALA A 134 -21.40 9.68 27.01
CA ALA A 134 -22.76 10.20 27.19
C ALA A 134 -23.41 10.86 25.95
N MET A 135 -22.86 10.65 24.75
CA MET A 135 -23.23 11.32 23.49
C MET A 135 -24.40 10.70 22.73
N VAL A 136 -24.75 9.42 22.87
CA VAL A 136 -25.88 8.83 22.08
C VAL A 136 -27.24 9.34 22.54
N GLN A 137 -27.46 9.38 23.85
CA GLN A 137 -28.68 9.96 24.41
C GLN A 137 -28.74 11.44 24.08
N LEU A 138 -27.61 12.13 24.16
CA LEU A 138 -27.47 13.52 23.78
C LEU A 138 -27.80 13.75 22.30
N LYS A 139 -27.28 12.95 21.35
CA LYS A 139 -27.58 13.08 19.91
C LYS A 139 -29.08 12.93 19.60
N ASN A 140 -29.72 11.92 20.18
CA ASN A 140 -31.16 11.70 19.96
C ASN A 140 -32.03 12.82 20.56
N TYR A 141 -31.57 13.47 21.63
CA TYR A 141 -32.22 14.65 22.21
C TYR A 141 -31.89 15.94 21.46
N LEU A 142 -30.65 16.09 20.99
CA LEU A 142 -30.15 17.31 20.36
C LEU A 142 -30.40 17.38 18.86
N GLN A 143 -30.84 16.30 18.20
CA GLN A 143 -31.23 16.32 16.78
C GLN A 143 -32.29 17.38 16.43
N PHE A 144 -33.01 17.90 17.44
CA PHE A 144 -34.01 18.96 17.29
C PHE A 144 -33.47 20.38 17.54
N GLN A 145 -32.17 20.53 17.85
CA GLN A 145 -31.54 21.84 18.00
C GLN A 145 -31.32 22.49 16.63
N GLU A 146 -31.42 23.81 16.57
CA GLU A 146 -31.30 24.57 15.32
C GLU A 146 -29.84 24.67 14.83
N ASN A 147 -28.86 24.49 15.72
CA ASN A 147 -27.44 24.61 15.42
C ASN A 147 -26.80 23.25 15.09
N GLU A 148 -26.07 23.18 13.96
CA GLU A 148 -25.37 22.00 13.43
C GLU A 148 -24.40 21.35 14.44
N PHE A 149 -23.73 22.17 15.26
CA PHE A 149 -22.85 21.70 16.32
C PHE A 149 -23.63 21.00 17.42
N GLU A 150 -24.74 21.62 17.84
CA GLU A 150 -25.56 21.09 18.93
C GLU A 150 -26.29 19.83 18.51
N CYS A 151 -26.82 19.76 17.27
CA CYS A 151 -27.48 18.55 16.76
C CYS A 151 -26.52 17.42 16.35
N MET A 152 -25.21 17.62 16.52
CA MET A 152 -24.14 16.68 16.16
C MET A 152 -24.19 16.24 14.69
N GLU A 153 -24.62 17.14 13.80
CA GLU A 153 -24.60 16.91 12.36
C GLU A 153 -23.16 16.85 11.84
N ILE A 154 -22.25 17.59 12.49
CA ILE A 154 -20.80 17.59 12.24
C ILE A 154 -20.11 16.25 12.52
N LEU A 155 -20.81 15.26 13.08
CA LEU A 155 -20.25 13.95 13.40
C LEU A 155 -20.33 13.02 12.20
N GLU A 156 -19.22 12.94 11.45
CA GLU A 156 -19.09 12.04 10.31
C GLU A 156 -18.27 10.79 10.66
N PRO A 157 -18.86 9.58 10.55
CA PRO A 157 -18.07 8.36 10.65
C PRO A 157 -17.21 8.23 9.39
N PHE A 158 -15.89 8.36 9.54
CA PHE A 158 -14.95 8.05 8.47
C PHE A 158 -14.25 6.72 8.73
N LEU A 159 -13.79 6.08 7.64
CA LEU A 159 -13.02 4.86 7.72
C LEU A 159 -11.57 5.24 8.07
N GLU A 160 -11.05 4.70 9.17
CA GLU A 160 -9.64 4.91 9.56
C GLU A 160 -8.70 4.57 8.40
N ILE A 161 -7.63 5.36 8.26
CA ILE A 161 -6.67 5.24 7.14
C ILE A 161 -6.12 3.81 7.09
N TRP A 162 -5.88 3.19 8.24
CA TRP A 162 -5.44 1.80 8.35
C TRP A 162 -6.32 0.82 7.56
N HIS A 163 -7.65 0.93 7.62
CA HIS A 163 -8.54 0.06 6.84
C HIS A 163 -8.40 0.30 5.34
N THR A 164 -8.14 1.54 4.92
CA THR A 164 -7.86 1.87 3.51
C THR A 164 -6.57 1.18 3.05
N VAL A 165 -5.51 1.23 3.86
CA VAL A 165 -4.25 0.54 3.55
C VAL A 165 -4.43 -0.97 3.51
N TRP A 166 -5.13 -1.55 4.49
CA TRP A 166 -5.41 -2.98 4.50
C TRP A 166 -6.24 -3.44 3.31
N THR A 167 -7.22 -2.63 2.88
CA THR A 167 -8.00 -2.88 1.67
C THR A 167 -7.11 -2.80 0.42
N ASN A 168 -6.20 -1.82 0.34
CA ASN A 168 -5.23 -1.74 -0.76
C ASN A 168 -4.30 -2.96 -0.79
N LEU A 169 -3.78 -3.39 0.36
CA LEU A 169 -2.95 -4.59 0.47
C LEU A 169 -3.71 -5.83 -0.02
N SER A 170 -4.96 -6.02 0.42
CA SER A 170 -5.80 -7.13 -0.04
C SER A 170 -6.05 -7.06 -1.55
N ARG A 171 -6.27 -5.87 -2.12
CA ARG A 171 -6.38 -5.66 -3.58
C ARG A 171 -5.10 -6.04 -4.32
N ILE A 172 -3.93 -5.70 -3.79
CA ILE A 172 -2.63 -6.06 -4.36
C ILE A 172 -2.48 -7.58 -4.39
N TYR A 173 -2.80 -8.26 -3.29
CA TYR A 173 -2.77 -9.73 -3.26
C TYR A 173 -3.78 -10.34 -4.22
N GLU A 174 -5.00 -9.83 -4.29
CA GLU A 174 -6.00 -10.33 -5.26
C GLU A 174 -5.53 -10.17 -6.72
N ALA A 175 -4.80 -9.10 -7.04
CA ALA A 175 -4.28 -8.83 -8.38
C ALA A 175 -3.03 -9.64 -8.74
N HIS A 176 -2.11 -9.83 -7.78
CA HIS A 176 -0.76 -10.34 -8.03
C HIS A 176 -0.49 -11.74 -7.47
N TRP A 177 -1.45 -12.32 -6.73
CA TRP A 177 -1.35 -13.68 -6.20
C TRP A 177 -1.88 -14.72 -7.19
N VAL A 178 -0.97 -15.54 -7.73
CA VAL A 178 -1.34 -16.70 -8.57
C VAL A 178 -1.39 -17.98 -7.73
N GLY A 179 -0.31 -18.30 -7.02
CA GLY A 179 -0.23 -19.47 -6.15
C GLY A 179 1.23 -19.83 -5.82
N LEU A 180 1.44 -20.64 -4.78
CA LEU A 180 2.79 -21.07 -4.36
C LEU A 180 3.50 -21.93 -5.39
N THR A 181 2.74 -22.65 -6.21
CA THR A 181 3.26 -23.52 -7.28
C THR A 181 3.40 -22.78 -8.61
N SER A 182 3.13 -21.47 -8.65
CA SER A 182 3.30 -20.65 -9.85
C SER A 182 4.73 -20.77 -10.35
N SER A 183 4.92 -20.88 -11.67
CA SER A 183 6.23 -20.78 -12.31
C SER A 183 6.56 -19.34 -12.70
N ASP A 184 5.62 -18.41 -12.55
CA ASP A 184 5.77 -17.01 -12.93
C ASP A 184 6.50 -16.21 -11.83
N PRO A 185 7.75 -15.75 -12.08
CA PRO A 185 8.54 -15.02 -11.09
C PRO A 185 7.97 -13.63 -10.76
N SER A 186 7.06 -13.10 -11.59
CA SER A 186 6.38 -11.83 -11.32
C SER A 186 5.29 -11.96 -10.25
N SER A 187 4.79 -13.18 -9.99
CA SER A 187 3.72 -13.41 -9.02
C SER A 187 4.20 -13.38 -7.56
N ILE A 188 3.36 -12.84 -6.66
CA ILE A 188 3.66 -12.83 -5.22
C ILE A 188 3.76 -14.27 -4.68
N GLY A 189 2.96 -15.19 -5.22
CA GLY A 189 2.97 -16.59 -4.80
C GLY A 189 4.30 -17.30 -5.07
N PHE A 190 4.95 -17.01 -6.21
CA PHE A 190 6.29 -17.54 -6.51
C PHE A 190 7.32 -17.03 -5.49
N GLY A 191 7.32 -15.73 -5.21
CA GLY A 191 8.21 -15.11 -4.22
C GLY A 191 7.98 -15.67 -2.81
N ALA A 192 6.72 -15.87 -2.42
CA ALA A 192 6.35 -16.47 -1.14
C ALA A 192 6.91 -17.89 -0.98
N ASN A 193 6.80 -18.73 -2.02
CA ASN A 193 7.37 -20.08 -2.01
C ASN A 193 8.91 -20.05 -1.92
N THR A 194 9.54 -19.12 -2.65
CA THR A 194 11.01 -18.92 -2.60
C THR A 194 11.47 -18.54 -1.19
N LEU A 195 10.73 -17.66 -0.51
CA LEU A 195 10.97 -17.23 0.87
C LEU A 195 10.45 -18.22 1.92
N LYS A 196 9.89 -19.37 1.51
CA LYS A 196 9.27 -20.38 2.39
C LYS A 196 8.16 -19.80 3.29
N ARG A 197 7.43 -18.80 2.81
CA ARG A 197 6.27 -18.19 3.47
C ARG A 197 4.99 -18.93 3.07
N ARG A 198 4.01 -18.96 3.98
CA ARG A 198 2.71 -19.63 3.76
C ARG A 198 1.81 -18.80 2.84
N ALA A 199 0.89 -19.48 2.16
CA ALA A 199 -0.16 -18.81 1.40
C ALA A 199 -1.18 -18.14 2.33
N PRO A 200 -1.76 -16.99 1.94
CA PRO A 200 -2.91 -16.43 2.63
C PRO A 200 -4.08 -17.39 2.56
N GLY A 201 -4.77 -17.58 3.68
CA GLY A 201 -6.02 -18.34 3.71
C GLY A 201 -7.10 -17.70 2.84
N ASN A 202 -7.06 -16.37 2.68
CA ASN A 202 -7.94 -15.61 1.80
C ASN A 202 -7.22 -14.39 1.21
N VAL A 203 -6.98 -14.39 -0.10
CA VAL A 203 -6.34 -13.26 -0.81
C VAL A 203 -7.15 -11.96 -0.75
N LYS A 204 -8.47 -12.04 -0.51
CA LYS A 204 -9.35 -10.86 -0.39
C LYS A 204 -9.33 -10.23 1.00
N LYS A 205 -8.74 -10.92 1.99
CA LYS A 205 -8.67 -10.52 3.40
C LYS A 205 -7.38 -11.07 4.00
N VAL A 206 -6.26 -10.52 3.56
CA VAL A 206 -4.95 -10.96 4.05
C VAL A 206 -4.70 -10.44 5.46
N ASP A 207 -3.91 -11.17 6.25
CA ASP A 207 -3.40 -10.64 7.53
C ASP A 207 -2.47 -9.44 7.25
N TYR A 208 -2.75 -8.29 7.85
CA TYR A 208 -2.06 -7.06 7.44
C TYR A 208 -0.54 -7.14 7.62
N TYR A 209 -0.05 -7.43 8.83
CA TYR A 209 1.38 -7.32 9.14
C TYR A 209 2.22 -8.37 8.41
N VAL A 210 1.76 -9.62 8.40
CA VAL A 210 2.52 -10.71 7.77
C VAL A 210 2.62 -10.52 6.26
N TYR A 211 1.55 -10.06 5.63
CA TYR A 211 1.50 -9.91 4.17
C TYR A 211 2.00 -8.54 3.69
N MET A 212 2.06 -7.53 4.55
CA MET A 212 2.80 -6.29 4.28
C MET A 212 4.31 -6.58 4.25
N ASP A 213 4.85 -7.24 5.27
CA ASP A 213 6.27 -7.67 5.34
C ASP A 213 6.69 -8.47 4.10
N LEU A 214 5.84 -9.42 3.68
CA LEU A 214 6.07 -10.21 2.48
C LEU A 214 6.03 -9.37 1.19
N LEU A 215 5.09 -8.41 1.10
CA LEU A 215 5.01 -7.51 -0.06
C LEU A 215 6.26 -6.65 -0.15
N ASP A 216 6.64 -5.99 0.95
CA ASP A 216 7.83 -5.12 1.02
C ASP A 216 9.10 -5.89 0.67
N SER A 217 9.33 -7.04 1.31
CA SER A 217 10.48 -7.91 1.01
C SER A 217 10.58 -8.26 -0.49
N GLN A 218 9.44 -8.49 -1.12
CA GLN A 218 9.36 -8.87 -2.53
C GLN A 218 9.51 -7.69 -3.49
N VAL A 219 9.03 -6.51 -3.12
CA VAL A 219 9.21 -5.27 -3.89
C VAL A 219 10.67 -4.82 -3.78
N ASP A 220 11.21 -4.79 -2.56
CA ASP A 220 12.58 -4.37 -2.27
C ASP A 220 13.60 -5.27 -2.98
N ALA A 221 13.41 -6.59 -2.95
CA ALA A 221 14.27 -7.52 -3.70
C ALA A 221 14.27 -7.26 -5.22
N ARG A 222 13.13 -6.87 -5.80
CA ARG A 222 13.03 -6.53 -7.22
C ARG A 222 13.71 -5.19 -7.52
N VAL A 223 13.50 -4.19 -6.67
CA VAL A 223 14.16 -2.88 -6.76
C VAL A 223 15.68 -3.02 -6.66
N LEU A 224 16.19 -3.81 -5.71
CA LEU A 224 17.63 -4.09 -5.57
C LEU A 224 18.20 -4.81 -6.78
N ASN A 225 17.48 -5.78 -7.35
CA ASN A 225 17.91 -6.43 -8.60
C ASN A 225 17.97 -5.43 -9.76
N ILE A 226 17.03 -4.49 -9.84
CA ILE A 226 17.07 -3.42 -10.85
C ILE A 226 18.26 -2.49 -10.62
N TRP A 227 18.57 -2.13 -9.37
CA TRP A 227 19.77 -1.37 -9.03
C TRP A 227 21.06 -2.09 -9.42
N SER A 228 21.14 -3.40 -9.15
CA SER A 228 22.28 -4.22 -9.57
C SER A 228 22.51 -4.14 -11.09
N ASN A 229 21.44 -4.19 -11.88
CA ASN A 229 21.52 -4.06 -13.33
C ASN A 229 21.88 -2.64 -13.80
N GLU A 230 21.38 -1.61 -13.11
CA GLU A 230 21.61 -0.20 -13.46
C GLU A 230 23.04 0.27 -13.08
N LEU A 231 23.61 -0.32 -12.04
CA LEU A 231 24.99 -0.06 -11.59
C LEU A 231 25.99 -1.06 -12.19
N GLU A 232 25.51 -2.03 -12.97
CA GLU A 232 26.32 -3.11 -13.55
C GLU A 232 27.12 -3.90 -12.50
N ALA A 233 26.56 -3.97 -11.27
CA ALA A 233 27.13 -4.69 -10.16
C ALA A 233 26.78 -6.18 -10.27
N LYS A 234 27.77 -7.05 -10.05
CA LYS A 234 27.56 -8.50 -10.02
C LYS A 234 27.07 -8.96 -8.64
N ASP A 235 27.62 -8.36 -7.61
CA ASP A 235 27.17 -8.49 -6.23
C ASP A 235 27.03 -7.07 -5.68
N LEU A 236 25.79 -6.57 -5.70
CA LEU A 236 25.48 -5.18 -5.37
C LEU A 236 26.13 -4.73 -4.06
N PHE A 237 26.05 -5.54 -3.00
CA PHE A 237 26.55 -5.14 -1.69
C PHE A 237 28.07 -5.22 -1.59
N ALA A 238 28.69 -6.27 -2.15
CA ALA A 238 30.14 -6.39 -2.16
C ALA A 238 30.80 -5.31 -3.04
N ASP A 239 30.19 -5.01 -4.19
CA ASP A 239 30.69 -4.00 -5.13
C ASP A 239 30.54 -2.59 -4.55
N LEU A 240 29.42 -2.27 -3.90
CA LEU A 240 29.23 -0.98 -3.20
C LEU A 240 30.27 -0.79 -2.07
N GLY A 241 30.50 -1.82 -1.25
CA GLY A 241 31.52 -1.78 -0.20
C GLY A 241 32.94 -1.61 -0.75
N LYS A 242 33.23 -2.15 -1.94
CA LYS A 242 34.49 -1.93 -2.64
C LYS A 242 34.60 -0.51 -3.18
N TRP A 243 33.54 0.02 -3.79
CA TRP A 243 33.53 1.38 -4.35
C TRP A 243 33.64 2.46 -3.27
N SER A 244 33.05 2.24 -2.11
CA SER A 244 33.24 3.08 -0.91
C SER A 244 34.73 3.19 -0.55
N LYS A 245 35.42 2.05 -0.36
CA LYS A 245 36.87 2.02 -0.05
C LYS A 245 37.74 2.65 -1.14
N GLU A 246 37.32 2.58 -2.40
CA GLU A 246 38.03 3.18 -3.53
C GLU A 246 37.66 4.65 -3.79
N GLY A 247 36.69 5.23 -3.05
CA GLY A 247 36.19 6.59 -3.29
C GLY A 247 35.47 6.75 -4.64
N LYS A 248 34.90 5.66 -5.17
CA LYS A 248 34.21 5.60 -6.49
C LYS A 248 32.69 5.52 -6.38
N LEU A 249 32.15 5.69 -5.17
CA LEU A 249 30.71 5.65 -4.95
C LEU A 249 30.03 6.81 -5.72
N PRO A 250 28.95 6.56 -6.48
CA PRO A 250 28.20 7.64 -7.10
C PRO A 250 27.65 8.60 -6.04
N SER A 251 27.68 9.90 -6.31
CA SER A 251 27.10 10.89 -5.39
C SER A 251 25.58 10.68 -5.24
N PHE A 252 25.02 11.22 -4.16
CA PHE A 252 23.57 11.18 -3.89
C PHE A 252 22.76 11.72 -5.08
N GLU A 253 23.19 12.82 -5.69
CA GLU A 253 22.51 13.47 -6.82
C GLU A 253 22.51 12.55 -8.05
N VAL A 254 23.61 11.85 -8.31
CA VAL A 254 23.70 10.87 -9.42
C VAL A 254 22.77 9.69 -9.16
N LEU A 255 22.73 9.17 -7.93
CA LEU A 255 21.80 8.11 -7.55
C LEU A 255 20.34 8.58 -7.67
N TYR A 256 20.05 9.83 -7.33
CA TYR A 256 18.70 10.39 -7.43
C TYR A 256 18.24 10.58 -8.88
N GLU A 257 19.10 11.06 -9.77
CA GLU A 257 18.78 11.11 -11.20
C GLU A 257 18.53 9.71 -11.79
N LYS A 258 19.32 8.72 -11.37
CA LYS A 258 19.08 7.31 -11.73
C LYS A 258 17.75 6.81 -11.17
N ALA A 259 17.46 7.07 -9.90
CA ALA A 259 16.20 6.69 -9.27
C ALA A 259 14.97 7.26 -10.00
N LYS A 260 15.02 8.52 -10.44
CA LYS A 260 13.96 9.12 -11.28
C LYS A 260 13.78 8.38 -12.61
N THR A 261 14.89 7.99 -13.23
CA THR A 261 14.87 7.23 -14.49
C THR A 261 14.29 5.83 -14.29
N LEU A 262 14.72 5.14 -13.22
CA LEU A 262 14.19 3.84 -12.84
C LEU A 262 12.70 3.90 -12.49
N HIS A 263 12.29 4.95 -11.78
CA HIS A 263 10.89 5.16 -11.43
C HIS A 263 10.01 5.24 -12.68
N LYS A 264 10.41 6.08 -13.65
CA LYS A 264 9.72 6.23 -14.95
C LYS A 264 9.65 4.92 -15.73
N LYS A 265 10.71 4.13 -15.66
CA LYS A 265 10.85 2.90 -16.44
C LYS A 265 10.11 1.70 -15.84
N PHE A 266 10.08 1.57 -14.51
CA PHE A 266 9.63 0.34 -13.85
C PHE A 266 8.46 0.51 -12.87
N SER A 267 8.19 1.74 -12.41
CA SER A 267 7.19 2.00 -11.37
C SER A 267 6.27 3.18 -11.72
N MET A 268 5.98 3.38 -13.00
CA MET A 268 4.90 4.25 -13.46
C MET A 268 3.76 3.41 -14.04
N PRO A 269 2.50 3.89 -14.05
CA PRO A 269 1.41 3.22 -14.75
C PRO A 269 1.70 2.94 -16.24
N SER A 270 2.48 3.80 -16.88
CA SER A 270 2.94 3.63 -18.27
C SER A 270 3.95 2.50 -18.46
N ALA A 271 4.74 2.16 -17.43
CA ALA A 271 5.75 1.10 -17.49
C ALA A 271 5.15 -0.26 -17.87
N PHE A 272 3.97 -0.58 -17.33
CA PHE A 272 3.20 -1.77 -17.70
C PHE A 272 2.92 -1.80 -19.21
N ARG A 273 2.41 -0.70 -19.76
CA ARG A 273 2.09 -0.61 -21.19
C ARG A 273 3.35 -0.76 -22.04
N SER A 274 4.42 -0.07 -21.69
CA SER A 274 5.70 -0.18 -22.38
C SER A 274 6.24 -1.61 -22.37
N ALA A 275 6.12 -2.33 -21.26
CA ALA A 275 6.54 -3.73 -21.19
C ALA A 275 5.67 -4.66 -22.05
N THR A 276 4.35 -4.42 -22.11
CA THR A 276 3.43 -5.24 -22.93
C THR A 276 3.58 -5.05 -24.45
N VAL A 277 4.06 -3.89 -24.90
CA VAL A 277 4.18 -3.53 -26.33
C VAL A 277 5.63 -3.69 -26.84
N CYS A 278 6.56 -4.15 -26.00
CA CYS A 278 8.00 -4.22 -26.31
C CYS A 278 8.58 -2.82 -26.62
N GLY A 279 8.33 -1.86 -25.73
CA GLY A 279 8.82 -0.49 -25.86
C GLY A 279 10.34 -0.37 -25.75
N GLU A 280 10.88 0.69 -26.35
CA GLU A 280 12.31 1.04 -26.30
C GLU A 280 12.81 1.15 -24.85
N GLY A 281 13.99 0.58 -24.57
CA GLY A 281 14.70 0.77 -23.30
C GLY A 281 14.78 -0.46 -22.39
N TYR A 282 14.06 -1.55 -22.67
CA TYR A 282 14.28 -2.81 -21.96
C TYR A 282 15.46 -3.57 -22.60
N LYS A 283 16.48 -3.92 -21.80
CA LYS A 283 17.55 -4.83 -22.26
C LYS A 283 16.94 -6.22 -22.36
N GLU A 284 17.07 -6.88 -23.50
CA GLU A 284 16.59 -8.25 -23.67
C GLU A 284 17.35 -9.16 -22.70
N GLY A 285 16.62 -9.77 -21.76
CA GLY A 285 17.18 -10.67 -20.78
C GLY A 285 17.56 -12.01 -21.41
N SER A 286 18.45 -12.75 -20.76
CA SER A 286 18.62 -14.17 -21.10
C SER A 286 17.30 -14.93 -20.80
N PRO A 287 16.93 -15.93 -21.61
CA PRO A 287 15.74 -16.74 -21.35
C PRO A 287 15.77 -17.30 -19.91
N TRP A 288 14.74 -16.99 -19.13
CA TRP A 288 14.66 -17.45 -17.75
C TRP A 288 14.55 -18.98 -17.72
N LYS A 289 15.47 -19.63 -17.02
CA LYS A 289 15.42 -21.07 -16.75
C LYS A 289 14.86 -21.27 -15.35
N ALA A 290 13.66 -21.83 -15.26
CA ALA A 290 13.05 -22.15 -13.97
C ALA A 290 13.99 -23.01 -13.12
N PRO A 291 14.28 -22.64 -11.86
CA PRO A 291 15.01 -23.51 -10.95
C PRO A 291 14.18 -24.80 -10.73
N LYS A 292 14.86 -25.94 -10.59
CA LYS A 292 14.19 -27.23 -10.34
C LYS A 292 13.36 -27.11 -9.06
N GLN A 293 12.03 -27.13 -9.18
CA GLN A 293 11.15 -27.06 -8.03
C GLN A 293 11.41 -28.24 -7.09
N SER A 294 11.56 -27.96 -5.80
CA SER A 294 11.68 -29.00 -4.78
C SER A 294 10.38 -29.79 -4.68
N LYS A 295 10.46 -31.12 -4.54
CA LYS A 295 9.28 -31.98 -4.29
C LYS A 295 8.51 -31.57 -3.03
N THR A 296 9.14 -30.86 -2.08
CA THR A 296 8.48 -30.32 -0.88
C THR A 296 7.51 -29.18 -1.19
N SER A 297 7.69 -28.46 -2.29
CA SER A 297 6.79 -27.37 -2.72
C SER A 297 5.43 -27.89 -3.19
N ALA A 298 5.35 -29.17 -3.59
CA ALA A 298 4.10 -29.83 -3.98
C ALA A 298 3.23 -30.25 -2.77
N ALA A 299 3.79 -30.20 -1.55
CA ALA A 299 3.11 -30.61 -0.32
C ALA A 299 2.31 -29.46 0.34
N PHE A 300 2.43 -28.22 -0.16
CA PHE A 300 1.52 -27.16 0.29
C PHE A 300 0.14 -27.43 -0.29
N GLU A 301 -0.79 -27.78 0.59
CA GLU A 301 -2.19 -27.95 0.26
C GLU A 301 -2.68 -26.76 -0.56
N LYS A 302 -3.39 -27.03 -1.67
CA LYS A 302 -4.10 -25.99 -2.40
C LYS A 302 -4.94 -25.23 -1.38
N PRO A 303 -4.81 -23.89 -1.28
CA PRO A 303 -5.60 -23.12 -0.34
C PRO A 303 -7.07 -23.47 -0.56
N GLY A 304 -7.74 -23.86 0.53
CA GLY A 304 -9.04 -24.51 0.51
C GLY A 304 -9.99 -23.81 -0.45
N THR A 305 -10.20 -24.40 -1.62
CA THR A 305 -11.33 -24.06 -2.46
C THR A 305 -12.54 -24.57 -1.70
N SER A 306 -13.12 -23.71 -0.85
CA SER A 306 -14.43 -23.99 -0.30
C SER A 306 -15.32 -24.28 -1.51
N LYS A 307 -15.77 -25.52 -1.66
CA LYS A 307 -16.76 -25.90 -2.66
C LYS A 307 -18.05 -25.15 -2.33
N LYS A 308 -18.14 -23.90 -2.79
CA LYS A 308 -19.44 -23.24 -2.93
C LYS A 308 -20.09 -23.89 -4.14
N THR A 309 -21.09 -24.72 -3.88
CA THR A 309 -22.13 -25.09 -4.83
C THR A 309 -22.87 -23.82 -5.26
N GLY A 310 -22.25 -23.06 -6.16
CA GLY A 310 -22.77 -21.82 -6.72
C GLY A 310 -22.92 -21.97 -8.23
N LYS A 311 -24.12 -21.65 -8.72
CA LYS A 311 -24.52 -21.60 -10.14
C LYS A 311 -23.37 -21.20 -11.06
N GLU A 312 -23.23 -21.95 -12.17
CA GLU A 312 -22.35 -21.62 -13.30
C GLU A 312 -22.53 -20.14 -13.69
N LYS A 313 -21.57 -19.29 -13.30
CA LYS A 313 -21.42 -17.98 -13.91
C LYS A 313 -20.86 -18.23 -15.30
N LYS A 314 -21.61 -17.81 -16.33
CA LYS A 314 -21.11 -17.70 -17.71
C LYS A 314 -19.73 -17.06 -17.69
N LYS A 315 -18.70 -17.81 -18.10
CA LYS A 315 -17.37 -17.26 -18.39
C LYS A 315 -17.57 -16.13 -19.38
N GLN A 316 -17.18 -14.91 -19.00
CA GLN A 316 -17.05 -13.83 -19.98
C GLN A 316 -16.04 -14.27 -21.04
N PRO A 317 -16.22 -13.89 -22.31
CA PRO A 317 -15.27 -14.20 -23.35
C PRO A 317 -13.91 -13.61 -22.97
N GLU A 318 -12.92 -14.49 -22.82
CA GLU A 318 -11.53 -14.13 -22.60
C GLU A 318 -11.07 -13.42 -23.88
N VAL A 319 -10.98 -12.09 -23.83
CA VAL A 319 -10.40 -11.32 -24.93
C VAL A 319 -8.92 -11.66 -24.92
N GLU A 320 -8.50 -12.48 -25.88
CA GLU A 320 -7.09 -12.85 -26.06
C GLU A 320 -6.33 -11.62 -26.56
N ILE A 321 -5.88 -10.79 -25.62
CA ILE A 321 -5.01 -9.65 -25.94
C ILE A 321 -3.66 -10.24 -26.33
N LYS A 322 -3.32 -10.14 -27.62
CA LYS A 322 -2.02 -10.56 -28.13
C LYS A 322 -0.94 -9.66 -27.52
N VAL A 323 -0.31 -10.12 -26.44
CA VAL A 323 0.84 -9.44 -25.81
C VAL A 323 2.05 -9.65 -26.73
N LEU A 324 2.60 -8.54 -27.23
CA LEU A 324 3.77 -8.55 -28.12
C LEU A 324 5.09 -8.50 -27.33
N GLY A 325 5.06 -8.00 -26.09
CA GLY A 325 6.21 -7.89 -25.20
C GLY A 325 6.27 -8.95 -24.09
N ASP A 326 7.09 -8.69 -23.08
CA ASP A 326 7.32 -9.59 -21.94
C ASP A 326 6.22 -9.42 -20.88
N GLU A 327 5.33 -10.40 -20.81
CA GLU A 327 4.22 -10.42 -19.84
C GLU A 327 4.70 -10.51 -18.38
N SER A 328 5.78 -11.26 -18.12
CA SER A 328 6.33 -11.41 -16.77
C SER A 328 6.92 -10.09 -16.30
N LEU A 329 7.65 -9.39 -17.18
CA LEU A 329 8.15 -8.05 -16.90
C LEU A 329 7.01 -7.05 -16.70
N ALA A 330 5.98 -7.07 -17.53
CA ALA A 330 4.82 -6.19 -17.38
C ALA A 330 4.12 -6.40 -16.04
N ARG A 331 3.85 -7.65 -15.66
CA ARG A 331 3.28 -7.96 -14.34
C ARG A 331 4.19 -7.51 -13.20
N SER A 332 5.50 -7.70 -13.35
CA SER A 332 6.48 -7.27 -12.35
C SER A 332 6.52 -5.74 -12.19
N THR A 333 6.50 -4.96 -13.28
CA THR A 333 6.46 -3.48 -13.18
C THR A 333 5.16 -3.00 -12.54
N ARG A 334 4.04 -3.68 -12.81
CA ARG A 334 2.78 -3.39 -12.13
C ARG A 334 2.84 -3.68 -10.63
N LEU A 335 3.43 -4.81 -10.22
CA LEU A 335 3.62 -5.16 -8.82
C LEU A 335 4.54 -4.15 -8.12
N ILE A 336 5.65 -3.76 -8.75
CA ILE A 336 6.54 -2.73 -8.20
C ILE A 336 5.77 -1.43 -8.02
N TYR A 337 5.00 -0.97 -9.02
CA TYR A 337 4.19 0.24 -8.89
C TYR A 337 3.18 0.17 -7.73
N ASP A 338 2.36 -0.87 -7.69
CA ASP A 338 1.34 -1.01 -6.64
C ASP A 338 1.99 -1.14 -5.24
N GLY A 339 3.12 -1.84 -5.14
CA GLY A 339 3.88 -2.03 -3.91
C GLY A 339 4.55 -0.74 -3.41
N MET A 340 5.23 -0.01 -4.30
CA MET A 340 5.87 1.27 -3.97
C MET A 340 4.83 2.33 -3.56
N LEU A 341 3.66 2.33 -4.20
CA LEU A 341 2.55 3.19 -3.76
C LEU A 341 2.03 2.79 -2.37
N SER A 342 1.95 1.49 -2.09
CA SER A 342 1.57 1.00 -0.75
C SER A 342 2.58 1.42 0.32
N LYS A 343 3.88 1.34 0.01
CA LYS A 343 4.97 1.79 0.89
C LYS A 343 4.88 3.29 1.13
N LEU A 344 4.68 4.10 0.08
CA LEU A 344 4.48 5.55 0.20
C LEU A 344 3.31 5.92 1.13
N ILE A 345 2.19 5.20 1.02
CA ILE A 345 1.03 5.42 1.91
C ILE A 345 1.41 5.12 3.37
N ASN A 346 2.18 4.06 3.62
CA ASN A 346 2.62 3.73 4.98
C ASN A 346 3.62 4.75 5.55
N HIS A 347 4.44 5.41 4.72
CA HIS A 347 5.28 6.52 5.19
C HIS A 347 4.49 7.77 5.57
N ALA A 348 3.27 7.91 5.05
CA ALA A 348 2.42 9.06 5.32
C ALA A 348 1.55 8.91 6.58
N ILE A 349 1.50 7.70 7.16
CA ILE A 349 0.74 7.35 8.38
C ILE A 349 1.72 7.22 9.53
#